data_AF-A0A960SGD3-F1
#
_entry.id   AF-A0A960SGD3-F1
#
_cell.length_a   1.000
_cell.length_b   1.000
_cell.length_c   1.000
_cell.angle_alpha   90.00
_cell.angle_beta   90.00
_cell.angle_gamma   90.00
#
_symmetry.space_group_name_H-M   'P 1'
#
loop_
_entity.id
_entity.type
_entity.pdbx_description
1 polymer ?
#
loop_
_entity_poly.entity_id
_entity_poly.type
_entity_poly.pdbx_seq_one_letter_code
_entity_poly.pdbx_strand_id
1 'polypeptide(L)'
;MNRTFAAGLGAWVIPRFNLLGASEASLEVRQITDEPRQHWMGYYDKLQIDPSGRWAVGNQVDLFFRSPTVDDKLTIGLIDLENGNQWKSIGTSTSWGWQQGCMLQWIPGSSEEVIWNDHDKGQGFLSRVYNLRTGQTRTLPKAIYTLSPDGSFALCVDMDRLQFFRPGYG
;
A
#
# COMPACT_ATOMS: atom_id res chain seq x y z
N MET A 1 -1.99 70.83 18.43
CA MET A 1 -0.94 69.80 18.19
C MET A 1 -1.67 68.47 18.00
N ASN A 2 -1.85 68.04 16.75
CA ASN A 2 -1.12 66.93 16.11
C ASN A 2 -1.29 65.60 16.90
N ARG A 3 -1.86 64.51 16.38
CA ARG A 3 -1.76 63.95 15.02
C ARG A 3 -2.97 63.09 14.65
N THR A 4 -3.43 63.25 13.43
CA THR A 4 -4.31 62.34 12.68
C THR A 4 -3.51 61.10 12.28
N PHE A 5 -4.03 59.88 12.52
CA PHE A 5 -3.57 58.67 11.85
C PHE A 5 -4.56 58.32 10.75
N ALA A 6 -4.12 58.45 9.49
CA ALA A 6 -4.82 57.89 8.34
C ALA A 6 -4.36 56.43 8.18
N ALA A 7 -5.25 55.47 8.40
CA ALA A 7 -5.04 54.10 7.98
C ALA A 7 -5.70 53.93 6.61
N GLY A 8 -4.88 53.85 5.56
CA GLY A 8 -5.33 53.63 4.20
C GLY A 8 -5.96 52.25 4.02
N LEU A 9 -7.13 52.22 3.37
CA LEU A 9 -7.75 51.03 2.82
C LEU A 9 -6.89 50.50 1.66
N GLY A 10 -6.01 49.54 1.95
CA GLY A 10 -5.38 48.72 0.93
C GLY A 10 -6.29 47.55 0.56
N ALA A 11 -7.21 47.75 -0.37
CA ALA A 11 -7.92 46.63 -1.00
C ALA A 11 -6.92 45.89 -1.89
N TRP A 12 -6.31 44.83 -1.38
CA TRP A 12 -5.59 43.88 -2.20
C TRP A 12 -6.60 43.17 -3.09
N VAL A 13 -6.72 43.62 -4.34
CA VAL A 13 -7.36 42.84 -5.40
C VAL A 13 -6.43 41.66 -5.67
N ILE A 14 -6.64 40.56 -4.94
CA ILE A 14 -6.08 39.28 -5.35
C ILE A 14 -6.73 38.97 -6.70
N PRO A 15 -5.99 38.89 -7.81
CA PRO A 15 -6.59 38.46 -9.06
C PRO A 15 -7.13 37.05 -8.81
N ARG A 16 -8.46 36.90 -8.91
CA ARG A 16 -9.06 35.59 -9.11
C ARG A 16 -8.49 35.08 -10.42
N PHE A 17 -7.45 34.26 -10.33
CA PHE A 17 -7.13 33.34 -11.41
C PHE A 17 -8.35 32.45 -11.57
N ASN A 18 -9.24 32.83 -12.49
CA ASN A 18 -10.24 31.92 -13.01
C ASN A 18 -9.46 30.82 -13.72
N LEU A 19 -9.27 29.71 -13.02
CA LEU A 19 -8.83 28.45 -13.60
C LEU A 19 -9.97 27.96 -14.51
N LEU A 20 -10.14 28.62 -15.67
CA LEU A 20 -11.06 28.22 -16.71
C LEU A 20 -10.58 26.87 -17.26
N GLY A 21 -11.24 25.78 -16.83
CA GLY A 21 -11.16 24.51 -17.54
C GLY A 21 -11.00 23.24 -16.71
N ALA A 22 -10.89 23.30 -15.38
CA ALA A 22 -11.12 22.08 -14.60
C ALA A 22 -12.62 21.87 -14.49
N SER A 23 -13.20 20.97 -15.31
CA SER A 23 -14.51 20.45 -14.95
C SER A 23 -14.37 19.82 -13.57
N GLU A 24 -15.34 20.08 -12.68
CA GLU A 24 -15.54 19.22 -11.52
C GLU A 24 -15.98 17.85 -12.07
N ALA A 25 -15.03 17.06 -12.56
CA ALA A 25 -15.27 15.66 -12.83
C ALA A 25 -15.67 15.04 -11.50
N SER A 26 -16.94 14.66 -11.38
CA SER A 26 -17.41 13.93 -10.21
C SER A 26 -16.70 12.59 -10.19
N LEU A 27 -15.68 12.45 -9.36
CA LEU A 27 -15.02 11.17 -9.13
C LEU A 27 -15.94 10.31 -8.28
N GLU A 28 -16.34 9.15 -8.81
CA GLU A 28 -17.08 8.17 -8.03
C GLU A 28 -16.11 7.49 -7.05
N VAL A 29 -16.37 7.66 -5.75
CA VAL A 29 -15.65 6.94 -4.69
C VAL A 29 -16.42 5.67 -4.37
N ARG A 30 -15.79 4.51 -4.58
CA ARG A 30 -16.37 3.19 -4.34
C ARG A 30 -15.60 2.45 -3.25
N GLN A 31 -16.31 1.96 -2.24
CA GLN A 31 -15.77 1.03 -1.24
C GLN A 31 -15.55 -0.36 -1.88
N ILE A 32 -14.40 -0.98 -1.62
CA ILE A 32 -14.00 -2.27 -2.22
C ILE A 32 -13.71 -3.37 -1.18
N THR A 33 -13.93 -3.09 0.10
CA THR A 33 -13.76 -4.07 1.20
C THR A 33 -14.83 -3.84 2.25
N ASP A 34 -15.17 -4.88 3.01
CA ASP A 34 -16.23 -4.83 4.02
C ASP A 34 -15.68 -4.95 5.45
N GLU A 35 -16.39 -4.35 6.40
CA GLU A 35 -16.22 -4.54 7.85
C GLU A 35 -16.50 -6.00 8.27
N PRO A 36 -16.07 -6.47 9.47
CA PRO A 36 -15.47 -5.73 10.61
C PRO A 36 -13.94 -5.70 10.64
N ARG A 37 -13.27 -6.29 9.65
CA ARG A 37 -11.81 -6.34 9.59
C ARG A 37 -11.25 -5.06 8.96
N GLN A 38 -10.00 -4.76 9.24
CA GLN A 38 -9.31 -3.62 8.65
C GLN A 38 -8.54 -4.04 7.41
N HIS A 39 -8.66 -3.24 6.35
CA HIS A 39 -8.00 -3.48 5.07
C HIS A 39 -7.23 -2.26 4.61
N TRP A 40 -6.05 -2.49 4.04
CA TRP A 40 -5.23 -1.43 3.46
C TRP A 40 -4.20 -2.01 2.48
N MET A 41 -3.67 -1.17 1.60
CA MET A 41 -2.61 -1.57 0.66
C MET A 41 -1.22 -1.57 1.30
N GLY A 42 -0.92 -0.55 2.12
CA GLY A 42 0.40 -0.35 2.72
C GLY A 42 1.18 0.76 2.02
N TYR A 43 2.37 0.44 1.52
CA TYR A 43 3.30 1.43 1.01
C TYR A 43 2.90 2.03 -0.34
N TYR A 44 3.43 3.22 -0.63
CA TYR A 44 3.29 3.87 -1.93
C TYR A 44 4.19 3.23 -2.99
N ASP A 45 3.95 3.56 -4.27
CA ASP A 45 4.73 3.08 -5.43
C ASP A 45 4.78 1.54 -5.55
N LYS A 46 3.66 0.91 -5.20
CA LYS A 46 3.40 -0.53 -5.30
C LYS A 46 2.22 -0.76 -6.23
N LEU A 47 2.35 -1.74 -7.12
CA LEU A 47 1.27 -2.12 -8.02
C LEU A 47 0.18 -2.84 -7.21
N GLN A 48 -0.92 -2.15 -6.94
CA GLN A 48 -2.07 -2.70 -6.20
C GLN A 48 -3.05 -3.45 -7.10
N ILE A 49 -3.27 -2.95 -8.32
CA ILE A 49 -4.26 -3.49 -9.26
C ILE A 49 -3.50 -4.18 -10.40
N ASP A 50 -4.00 -5.33 -10.82
CA ASP A 50 -3.42 -6.08 -11.93
C ASP A 50 -3.59 -5.34 -13.27
N PRO A 51 -2.86 -5.73 -14.33
CA PRO A 51 -2.95 -5.06 -15.64
C PRO A 51 -4.33 -5.06 -16.28
N SER A 52 -5.22 -6.01 -15.92
CA SER A 52 -6.60 -6.03 -16.43
C SER A 52 -7.54 -5.05 -15.72
N GLY A 53 -7.18 -4.58 -14.52
CA GLY A 53 -8.05 -3.74 -13.70
C GLY A 53 -9.04 -4.52 -12.82
N ARG A 54 -9.05 -5.86 -12.88
CA ARG A 54 -10.03 -6.70 -12.17
C ARG A 54 -9.62 -7.00 -10.74
N TRP A 55 -8.35 -7.28 -10.49
CA TRP A 55 -7.87 -7.79 -9.22
C TRP A 55 -7.05 -6.75 -8.47
N ALA A 56 -7.55 -6.30 -7.31
CA ALA A 56 -6.75 -5.54 -6.37
C ALA A 56 -6.16 -6.46 -5.28
N VAL A 57 -4.93 -6.21 -4.86
CA VAL A 57 -4.35 -6.85 -3.67
C VAL A 57 -4.57 -5.98 -2.43
N GLY A 58 -4.62 -6.61 -1.26
CA GLY A 58 -4.70 -5.91 0.02
C GLY A 58 -4.25 -6.74 1.21
N ASN A 59 -3.90 -6.04 2.28
CA ASN A 59 -3.68 -6.62 3.61
C ASN A 59 -5.02 -6.62 4.38
N GLN A 60 -5.20 -7.61 5.25
CA GLN A 60 -6.33 -7.70 6.16
C GLN A 60 -5.86 -8.13 7.54
N VAL A 61 -6.36 -7.46 8.57
CA VAL A 61 -6.15 -7.82 9.98
C VAL A 61 -7.45 -7.70 10.78
N ASP A 62 -7.51 -8.37 11.93
CA ASP A 62 -8.51 -8.06 12.95
C ASP A 62 -8.26 -6.66 13.52
N LEU A 63 -9.29 -6.02 14.08
CA LEU A 63 -9.16 -4.65 14.58
C LEU A 63 -8.24 -4.58 15.81
N PHE A 64 -7.12 -3.86 15.71
CA PHE A 64 -6.30 -3.49 16.87
C PHE A 64 -5.68 -2.10 16.74
N PHE A 65 -5.57 -1.40 17.87
CA PHE A 65 -5.12 0.00 17.96
C PHE A 65 -3.71 0.10 18.58
N ARG A 66 -2.78 -0.71 18.09
CA ARG A 66 -1.38 -0.75 18.54
C ARG A 66 -0.45 -1.11 17.38
N SER A 67 0.85 -0.90 17.57
CA SER A 67 1.85 -1.46 16.66
C SER A 67 1.80 -3.00 16.66
N PRO A 68 2.08 -3.65 15.52
CA PRO A 68 2.19 -5.11 15.47
C PRO A 68 3.40 -5.61 16.24
N THR A 69 3.29 -6.85 16.71
CA THR A 69 4.32 -7.66 17.34
C THR A 69 4.65 -8.84 16.43
N VAL A 70 5.70 -9.59 16.77
CA VAL A 70 6.14 -10.77 16.00
C VAL A 70 5.11 -11.90 15.94
N ASP A 71 4.11 -11.88 16.82
CA ASP A 71 3.03 -12.88 16.86
C ASP A 71 1.79 -12.43 16.06
N ASP A 72 1.74 -11.16 15.65
CA ASP A 72 0.62 -10.64 14.86
C ASP A 72 0.77 -11.00 13.40
N LYS A 73 -0.32 -11.52 12.84
CA LYS A 73 -0.36 -12.01 11.46
C LYS A 73 -1.36 -11.22 10.65
N LEU A 74 -0.94 -10.75 9.48
CA LEU A 74 -1.86 -10.26 8.47
C LEU A 74 -2.23 -11.35 7.46
N THR A 75 -3.40 -11.19 6.85
CA THR A 75 -3.84 -11.99 5.71
C THR A 75 -3.66 -11.18 4.43
N ILE A 76 -3.12 -11.81 3.39
CA ILE A 76 -3.04 -11.23 2.05
C ILE A 76 -4.27 -11.72 1.28
N GLY A 77 -4.94 -10.80 0.59
CA GLY A 77 -6.07 -11.15 -0.26
C GLY A 77 -6.08 -10.46 -1.61
N LEU A 78 -6.87 -11.06 -2.49
CA LEU A 78 -7.30 -10.53 -3.77
C LEU A 78 -8.75 -10.06 -3.64
N ILE A 79 -9.05 -8.91 -4.21
CA ILE A 79 -10.40 -8.33 -4.30
C ILE A 79 -10.81 -8.39 -5.76
N ASP A 80 -11.90 -9.11 -6.07
CA ASP A 80 -12.47 -9.19 -7.41
C ASP A 80 -13.37 -7.98 -7.70
N LEU A 81 -12.79 -6.93 -8.30
CA LEU A 81 -13.45 -5.65 -8.55
C LEU A 81 -14.60 -5.74 -9.56
N GLU A 82 -14.67 -6.83 -10.32
CA GLU A 82 -15.72 -7.12 -11.30
C GLU A 82 -16.80 -8.09 -10.77
N ASN A 83 -16.55 -8.74 -9.63
CA ASN A 83 -17.47 -9.71 -9.04
C ASN A 83 -17.84 -9.30 -7.61
N GLY A 84 -18.45 -8.13 -7.47
CA GLY A 84 -18.98 -7.65 -6.19
C GLY A 84 -17.92 -7.46 -5.10
N ASN A 85 -16.67 -7.15 -5.49
CA ASN A 85 -15.55 -6.93 -4.56
C ASN A 85 -15.24 -8.14 -3.66
N GLN A 86 -15.48 -9.36 -4.14
CA GLN A 86 -15.25 -10.57 -3.35
C GLN A 86 -13.79 -10.69 -2.90
N TRP A 87 -13.59 -10.91 -1.61
CA TRP A 87 -12.29 -11.15 -1.01
C TRP A 87 -11.89 -12.62 -1.09
N LYS A 88 -10.70 -12.90 -1.64
CA LYS A 88 -10.06 -14.22 -1.68
C LYS A 88 -8.71 -14.16 -0.98
N SER A 89 -8.58 -14.85 0.17
CA SER A 89 -7.30 -14.99 0.87
C SER A 89 -6.33 -15.86 0.07
N ILE A 90 -5.10 -15.40 -0.11
CA ILE A 90 -4.03 -16.11 -0.85
C ILE A 90 -2.81 -16.44 0.01
N GLY A 91 -2.70 -15.86 1.20
CA GLY A 91 -1.58 -16.11 2.08
C GLY A 91 -1.65 -15.31 3.37
N THR A 92 -0.61 -15.43 4.17
CA THR A 92 -0.42 -14.66 5.40
C THR A 92 1.00 -14.16 5.50
N SER A 93 1.23 -13.19 6.39
CA SER A 93 2.57 -12.74 6.75
C SER A 93 2.64 -12.34 8.21
N THR A 94 3.76 -12.64 8.87
CA THR A 94 4.12 -12.09 10.20
C THR A 94 5.19 -10.99 10.09
N SER A 95 5.61 -10.63 8.87
CA SER A 95 6.57 -9.55 8.60
C SER A 95 5.84 -8.32 8.07
N TRP A 96 5.33 -7.47 8.96
CA TRP A 96 4.54 -6.33 8.53
C TRP A 96 4.48 -5.17 9.52
N GLY A 97 4.18 -3.98 8.99
CA GLY A 97 3.91 -2.76 9.75
C GLY A 97 2.75 -1.98 9.15
N TRP A 98 2.16 -1.04 9.90
CA TRP A 98 1.01 -0.26 9.42
C TRP A 98 1.33 0.55 8.16
N GLN A 99 2.53 1.11 8.10
CA GLN A 99 2.90 2.01 7.01
C GLN A 99 3.28 1.27 5.73
N GLN A 100 4.02 0.18 5.83
CA GLN A 100 4.51 -0.55 4.66
C GLN A 100 3.65 -1.77 4.30
N GLY A 101 2.76 -2.20 5.19
CA GLY A 101 2.17 -3.53 5.12
C GLY A 101 3.29 -4.57 5.18
N CYS A 102 3.24 -5.55 4.28
CA CYS A 102 4.30 -6.52 4.04
C CYS A 102 4.99 -6.32 2.67
N MET A 103 5.03 -5.08 2.15
CA MET A 103 5.56 -4.77 0.80
C MET A 103 4.85 -5.52 -0.33
N LEU A 104 3.55 -5.81 -0.11
CA LEU A 104 2.64 -6.48 -1.03
C LEU A 104 2.50 -5.72 -2.34
N GLN A 105 2.64 -6.41 -3.47
CA GLN A 105 2.44 -5.84 -4.81
C GLN A 105 2.30 -6.94 -5.87
N TRP A 106 1.73 -6.58 -7.03
CA TRP A 106 1.91 -7.35 -8.27
C TRP A 106 3.36 -7.27 -8.75
N ILE A 107 3.86 -8.36 -9.35
CA ILE A 107 5.16 -8.33 -10.04
C ILE A 107 5.00 -7.57 -11.37
N PRO A 108 5.80 -6.52 -11.65
CA PRO A 108 5.75 -5.81 -12.92
C PRO A 108 5.91 -6.74 -14.12
N GLY A 109 5.07 -6.55 -15.15
CA GLY A 109 5.04 -7.42 -16.32
C GLY A 109 4.29 -8.75 -16.14
N SER A 110 3.77 -9.04 -14.94
CA SER A 110 2.95 -10.22 -14.66
C SER A 110 1.49 -9.85 -14.46
N SER A 111 0.57 -10.68 -14.98
CA SER A 111 -0.86 -10.64 -14.68
C SER A 111 -1.32 -11.72 -13.70
N GLU A 112 -0.37 -12.50 -13.16
CA GLU A 112 -0.69 -13.70 -12.37
C GLU A 112 0.15 -13.85 -11.12
N GLU A 113 1.24 -13.09 -10.95
CA GLU A 113 2.13 -13.23 -9.81
C GLU A 113 2.05 -12.02 -8.88
N VAL A 114 1.77 -12.31 -7.61
CA VAL A 114 1.77 -11.36 -6.50
C VAL A 114 2.90 -11.73 -5.56
N ILE A 115 3.59 -10.73 -5.02
CA ILE A 115 4.69 -10.91 -4.08
C ILE A 115 4.48 -10.11 -2.80
N TRP A 116 4.89 -10.69 -1.68
CA TRP A 116 4.96 -10.01 -0.38
C TRP A 116 6.09 -10.56 0.48
N ASN A 117 6.52 -9.77 1.46
CA ASN A 117 7.52 -10.19 2.45
C ASN A 117 6.86 -11.00 3.57
N ASP A 118 7.60 -11.97 4.09
CA ASP A 118 7.21 -12.76 5.25
C ASP A 118 8.46 -13.06 6.10
N HIS A 119 8.25 -13.64 7.28
CA HIS A 119 9.32 -14.01 8.18
C HIS A 119 9.20 -15.49 8.57
N ASP A 120 10.29 -16.24 8.37
CA ASP A 120 10.39 -17.64 8.77
C ASP A 120 11.21 -17.78 10.06
N LYS A 121 10.71 -18.58 11.01
CA LYS A 121 11.37 -18.88 12.29
C LYS A 121 12.57 -19.82 12.05
N GLY A 122 13.63 -19.29 11.47
CA GLY A 122 14.87 -20.01 11.19
C GLY A 122 15.68 -19.39 10.06
N GLN A 123 15.00 -18.87 9.03
CA GLN A 123 15.65 -18.23 7.88
C GLN A 123 15.59 -16.69 7.91
N GLY A 124 14.75 -16.11 8.79
CA GLY A 124 14.56 -14.67 8.88
C GLY A 124 13.61 -14.13 7.81
N PHE A 125 13.84 -12.89 7.39
CA PHE A 125 13.01 -12.20 6.40
C PHE A 125 13.21 -12.74 4.98
N LEU A 126 12.09 -13.08 4.33
CA LEU A 126 12.01 -13.67 3.00
C LEU A 126 10.87 -13.04 2.20
N SER A 127 10.71 -13.43 0.93
CA SER A 127 9.53 -13.05 0.14
C SER A 127 8.80 -14.29 -0.38
N ARG A 128 7.48 -14.20 -0.48
CA ARG A 128 6.60 -15.22 -1.08
C ARG A 128 6.06 -14.68 -2.39
N VAL A 129 6.13 -15.49 -3.44
CA VAL A 129 5.48 -15.21 -4.72
C VAL A 129 4.38 -16.23 -4.96
N TYR A 130 3.15 -15.75 -5.07
CA TYR A 130 1.96 -16.56 -5.33
C TYR A 130 1.54 -16.41 -6.79
N ASN A 131 1.32 -17.53 -7.47
CA ASN A 131 0.77 -17.56 -8.81
C ASN A 131 -0.73 -17.83 -8.76
N LEU A 132 -1.54 -16.89 -9.25
CA LEU A 132 -3.00 -16.95 -9.23
C LEU A 132 -3.57 -18.12 -10.04
N ARG A 133 -2.93 -18.48 -11.16
CA ARG A 133 -3.39 -19.53 -12.06
C ARG A 133 -3.18 -20.91 -11.47
N THR A 134 -2.03 -21.15 -10.84
CA THR A 134 -1.68 -22.47 -10.29
C THR A 134 -2.03 -22.62 -8.80
N GLY A 135 -2.23 -21.51 -8.09
CA GLY A 135 -2.40 -21.50 -6.64
C GLY A 135 -1.13 -21.85 -5.85
N GLN A 136 0.02 -21.92 -6.53
CA GLN A 136 1.29 -22.28 -5.89
C GLN A 136 2.05 -21.05 -5.40
N THR A 137 2.79 -21.23 -4.30
CA THR A 137 3.68 -20.22 -3.75
C THR A 137 5.11 -20.69 -3.80
N ARG A 138 6.02 -19.86 -4.31
CA ARG A 138 7.47 -20.04 -4.23
C ARG A 138 8.09 -19.00 -3.30
N THR A 139 9.24 -19.34 -2.72
CA THR A 139 9.95 -18.49 -1.75
C THR A 139 11.22 -17.92 -2.37
N LEU A 140 11.46 -16.63 -2.16
CA LEU A 140 12.73 -15.96 -2.42
C LEU A 140 13.46 -15.73 -1.09
N PRO A 141 14.80 -15.87 -1.05
CA PRO A 141 15.55 -15.98 0.21
C PRO A 141 15.75 -14.65 0.96
N LYS A 142 15.15 -13.55 0.50
CA LYS A 142 15.28 -12.21 1.08
C LYS A 142 13.96 -11.45 0.99
N ALA A 143 13.70 -10.59 1.97
CA ALA A 143 12.64 -9.58 1.88
C ALA A 143 13.02 -8.50 0.87
N ILE A 144 12.04 -8.12 0.06
CA ILE A 144 12.20 -7.15 -1.04
C ILE A 144 11.66 -5.80 -0.60
N TYR A 145 12.41 -4.74 -0.93
CA TYR A 145 11.97 -3.37 -0.74
C TYR A 145 11.35 -2.79 -2.01
N THR A 146 11.93 -3.07 -3.18
CA THR A 146 11.32 -2.69 -4.46
C THR A 146 11.75 -3.60 -5.60
N LEU A 147 10.92 -3.65 -6.63
CA LEU A 147 11.16 -4.37 -7.87
C LEU A 147 11.59 -3.40 -8.97
N SER A 148 12.38 -3.87 -9.93
CA SER A 148 12.64 -3.13 -11.16
C SER A 148 11.35 -2.98 -11.99
N PRO A 149 11.24 -1.95 -12.86
CA PRO A 149 10.04 -1.73 -13.68
C PRO A 149 9.67 -2.90 -14.60
N ASP A 150 10.64 -3.75 -14.94
CA ASP A 150 10.46 -4.95 -15.76
C ASP A 150 10.36 -6.25 -14.92
N GLY A 151 10.40 -6.15 -13.59
CA GLY A 151 10.31 -7.27 -12.66
C GLY A 151 11.53 -8.20 -12.64
N SER A 152 12.61 -7.88 -13.37
CA SER A 152 13.78 -8.76 -13.54
C SER A 152 14.71 -8.82 -12.32
N PHE A 153 14.73 -7.78 -11.48
CA PHE A 153 15.50 -7.78 -10.23
C PHE A 153 14.79 -7.04 -9.11
N ALA A 154 15.32 -7.20 -7.89
CA ALA A 154 14.79 -6.58 -6.69
C ALA A 154 15.92 -5.96 -5.86
N LEU A 155 15.63 -4.83 -5.22
CA LEU A 155 16.48 -4.28 -4.16
C LEU A 155 15.94 -4.70 -2.81
N CYS A 156 16.84 -5.19 -1.97
CA CYS A 156 16.54 -5.64 -0.61
C CYS A 156 17.16 -4.67 0.39
N VAL A 157 16.51 -4.50 1.54
CA VAL A 157 17.00 -3.72 2.67
C VAL A 157 17.00 -4.64 3.89
N ASP A 158 17.93 -4.43 4.81
CA ASP A 158 17.90 -5.05 6.12
C ASP A 158 16.73 -4.46 6.93
N MET A 159 15.65 -5.23 7.06
CA MET A 159 14.41 -4.78 7.69
C MET A 159 14.59 -4.54 9.19
N ASP A 160 15.37 -5.37 9.89
CA ASP A 160 15.67 -5.12 11.31
C ASP A 160 16.40 -3.80 11.51
N ARG A 161 17.36 -3.50 10.63
CA ARG A 161 18.07 -2.22 10.66
C ARG A 161 17.14 -1.06 10.34
N LEU A 162 16.23 -1.23 9.38
CA LEU A 162 15.23 -0.21 9.07
C LEU A 162 14.33 0.06 10.27
N GLN A 163 13.84 -0.98 10.95
CA GLN A 163 13.02 -0.86 12.14
C GLN A 163 13.75 -0.13 13.25
N PHE A 164 15.03 -0.45 13.45
CA PHE A 164 15.85 0.19 14.47
C PHE A 164 16.00 1.69 14.23
N PHE A 165 16.26 2.11 12.99
CA PHE A 165 16.48 3.53 12.65
C PHE A 165 15.20 4.30 12.36
N ARG A 166 14.11 3.63 11.96
CA ARG A 166 12.82 4.20 11.57
C ARG A 166 11.67 3.29 12.04
N PRO A 167 11.38 3.23 13.35
CA PRO A 167 10.33 2.37 13.87
C PRO A 167 8.99 2.57 13.15
N GLY A 168 8.41 1.48 12.65
CA GLY A 168 7.15 1.44 11.91
C GLY A 168 7.29 1.31 10.38
N TYR A 169 8.50 1.45 9.84
CA TYR A 169 8.80 1.34 8.40
C TYR A 169 9.35 -0.03 7.98
N GLY A 170 9.06 -1.08 8.73
CA GLY A 170 9.62 -2.41 8.51
C GLY A 170 10.50 -2.74 9.69
#